data_AF-M7T4P1-F1
#
_entry.id   AF-M7T4P1-F1
#
_cell.length_a   1.000
_cell.length_b   1.000
_cell.length_c   1.000
_cell.angle_alpha   90.00
_cell.angle_beta   90.00
_cell.angle_gamma   90.00
#
_symmetry.space_group_name_H-M   'P 1'
#
loop_
_entity.id
_entity.type
_entity.pdbx_description
1 polymer ?
#
loop_
_entity_poly.entity_id
_entity_poly.type
_entity_poly.pdbx_seq_one_letter_code
_entity_poly.pdbx_strand_id
1 'polypeptide(L)'
;MQSLQARGHSNSLTAIAGGVSTPNLTQSTARDMGLNNGVDWVQVRRDVNRSNTLSKKERDERQERCLMMDYPALDPVDELYESVEGDEGADGLPVQEPINYQAINLSQVDKNSRFVSSLPPMITSVTLATTYVCRPYRSDVQRLRAIFTWVTEKINWEEDFEGEVDTRRVIQTKRGCAEEYAVLVHEMCAAIGIHSEIIRGYLKTPGEVPETSMLPRSNHWWNAVLVDDAWRMMDCCLASPSNPRRGLYSSAANAAAESWWFLARPLELCWTHIPEHHGQQHVCPPVAHETLLHLPCACPPYFKNGLAMAAYNTALTRIEDLEMVHVRFDVPADVEVAAEVEARAFSRDADGDCFESGDVVRKRALAQAEWYGGVKRYTVKALLPGDEGTGVLKVYAGKRGLMHSIKDIPHPLAFALPIIHAGENPPYEFVTRHPTPHAQRHDIYVVQPQCQRLALNNTFVFAIRQHPALSGNSNNNNGSAMTPSSNPNSGGGGGGGGGASSPVPPFARPNSAMSMMSTSAAGSSSTIPPSSATGTIAGKKPAKLAIQTPGGKILRLMRKDDHHRRGITGAAGVGGRSATGSSSTDEDSSDGGTWETIIKCSERGVWRGLVLADRTARWCVFAEWVCGG
;
A
#
# COMPACT_ATOMS: atom_id res chain seq x y z
N MET A 1 38.11 27.86 -39.78
CA MET A 1 38.28 28.45 -41.12
C MET A 1 37.41 27.67 -42.09
N GLN A 2 36.49 28.38 -42.78
CA GLN A 2 35.73 28.04 -44.02
C GLN A 2 34.98 26.69 -44.05
N SER A 3 33.66 26.65 -43.82
CA SER A 3 32.54 27.05 -44.70
C SER A 3 32.30 26.10 -45.88
N LEU A 4 31.12 25.45 -45.90
CA LEU A 4 30.44 25.05 -47.12
C LEU A 4 28.92 25.00 -46.84
N GLN A 5 28.21 25.99 -47.37
CA GLN A 5 26.77 26.04 -47.51
C GLN A 5 26.36 25.31 -48.79
N ALA A 6 25.22 24.62 -48.77
CA ALA A 6 24.45 24.30 -49.96
C ALA A 6 22.96 24.56 -49.71
N ARG A 7 22.40 25.47 -50.52
CA ARG A 7 20.97 25.79 -50.64
C ARG A 7 20.24 24.72 -51.45
N GLY A 8 18.95 24.51 -51.19
CA GLY A 8 18.10 23.79 -52.15
C GLY A 8 16.61 23.65 -51.81
N HIS A 9 15.84 24.66 -52.24
CA HIS A 9 14.48 24.57 -52.82
C HIS A 9 13.24 24.21 -51.96
N SER A 10 12.40 25.23 -51.86
CA SER A 10 10.96 25.24 -51.63
C SER A 10 10.17 24.47 -52.69
N ASN A 11 9.13 23.73 -52.28
CA ASN A 11 7.94 23.51 -53.11
C ASN A 11 6.68 23.51 -52.23
N SER A 12 5.90 24.56 -52.42
CA SER A 12 4.52 24.73 -51.98
C SER A 12 3.56 23.98 -52.90
N LEU A 13 2.61 23.24 -52.34
CA LEU A 13 1.37 22.81 -53.01
C LEU A 13 0.17 23.22 -52.14
N THR A 14 -0.75 23.92 -52.78
CA THR A 14 -1.94 24.57 -52.21
C THR A 14 -3.22 23.79 -52.51
N ALA A 15 -4.24 24.09 -51.70
CA ALA A 15 -5.68 23.80 -51.81
C ALA A 15 -6.12 22.45 -51.20
N ILE A 16 -7.23 22.34 -50.45
CA ILE A 16 -8.54 23.00 -50.61
C ILE A 16 -9.24 23.16 -49.25
N ALA A 17 -10.01 24.24 -49.11
CA ALA A 17 -10.75 24.66 -47.93
C ALA A 17 -11.86 23.68 -47.46
N GLY A 18 -11.98 23.55 -46.14
CA GLY A 18 -13.17 23.08 -45.44
C GLY A 18 -13.24 23.79 -44.09
N GLY A 19 -14.10 24.80 -43.98
CA GLY A 19 -14.23 25.63 -42.79
C GLY A 19 -14.82 24.86 -41.62
N VAL A 20 -14.16 24.94 -40.47
CA VAL A 20 -14.76 24.62 -39.17
C VAL A 20 -14.53 25.83 -38.27
N SER A 21 -15.64 26.44 -37.87
CA SER A 21 -15.72 27.60 -36.99
C SER A 21 -15.09 27.27 -35.64
N THR A 22 -14.00 27.96 -35.29
CA THR A 22 -13.39 27.92 -33.96
C THR A 22 -14.13 28.89 -33.03
N PRO A 23 -14.70 28.46 -31.88
CA PRO A 23 -15.25 29.38 -30.88
C PRO A 23 -14.19 29.85 -29.85
N ASN A 24 -12.92 29.43 -29.99
CA ASN A 24 -11.97 29.46 -28.87
C ASN A 24 -11.07 30.70 -28.75
N LEU A 25 -11.18 31.72 -29.63
CA LEU A 25 -10.33 32.92 -29.49
C LEU A 25 -10.80 33.89 -28.39
N THR A 26 -12.04 33.79 -27.92
CA THR A 26 -12.57 34.67 -26.85
C THR A 26 -12.39 34.09 -25.45
N GLN A 27 -11.98 32.83 -25.31
CA GLN A 27 -11.79 32.18 -24.02
C GLN A 27 -10.38 32.40 -23.43
N SER A 28 -9.37 32.62 -24.28
CA SER A 28 -8.00 32.86 -23.82
C SER A 28 -7.80 34.23 -23.20
N THR A 29 -8.46 35.27 -23.73
CA THR A 29 -8.39 36.65 -23.20
C THR A 29 -9.15 36.82 -21.88
N ALA A 30 -10.14 35.96 -21.58
CA ALA A 30 -10.85 35.96 -20.30
C ALA A 30 -10.03 35.34 -19.15
N ARG A 31 -9.09 34.42 -19.46
CA ARG A 31 -8.16 33.83 -18.48
C ARG A 31 -7.16 34.87 -17.95
N ASP A 32 -6.69 35.79 -18.80
CA ASP A 32 -5.72 36.83 -18.42
C ASP A 32 -6.34 38.01 -17.65
N MET A 33 -7.67 38.18 -17.68
CA MET A 33 -8.36 39.32 -17.05
C MET A 33 -9.01 39.01 -15.69
N GLY A 34 -8.79 37.83 -15.09
CA GLY A 34 -9.23 37.53 -13.72
C GLY A 34 -10.75 37.60 -13.48
N LEU A 35 -11.56 37.55 -14.54
CA LEU A 35 -13.02 37.78 -14.50
C LEU A 35 -13.87 36.52 -14.24
N ASN A 36 -13.26 35.36 -13.97
CA ASN A 36 -13.99 34.10 -13.77
C ASN A 36 -13.77 33.48 -12.38
N ASN A 37 -13.74 34.30 -11.33
CA ASN A 37 -13.51 33.87 -9.94
C ASN A 37 -14.69 33.12 -9.28
N GLY A 38 -15.73 32.74 -10.04
CA GLY A 38 -16.84 31.93 -9.56
C GLY A 38 -16.56 30.43 -9.73
N VAL A 39 -16.89 29.61 -8.72
CA VAL A 39 -16.86 28.14 -8.88
C VAL A 39 -17.95 27.73 -9.89
N ASP A 40 -17.53 27.37 -11.11
CA ASP A 40 -18.45 26.91 -12.16
C ASP A 40 -19.09 25.57 -11.78
N TRP A 41 -20.43 25.54 -11.78
CA TRP A 41 -21.20 24.34 -11.49
C TRP A 41 -20.89 23.20 -12.46
N VAL A 42 -20.61 23.49 -13.73
CA VAL A 42 -20.26 22.48 -14.73
C VAL A 42 -18.96 21.77 -14.34
N GLN A 43 -17.95 22.54 -13.91
CA GLN A 43 -16.69 22.01 -13.41
C GLN A 43 -16.91 21.14 -12.17
N VAL A 44 -17.66 21.62 -11.18
CA VAL A 44 -17.93 20.84 -9.96
C VAL A 44 -18.70 19.55 -10.28
N ARG A 45 -19.68 19.60 -11.18
CA ARG A 45 -20.44 18.41 -11.58
C ARG A 45 -19.54 17.39 -12.27
N ARG A 46 -18.62 17.83 -13.13
CA ARG A 46 -17.58 16.99 -13.73
C ARG A 46 -16.69 16.37 -12.66
N ASP A 47 -16.20 17.15 -11.70
CA ASP A 47 -15.30 16.67 -10.63
C ASP A 47 -15.99 15.65 -9.70
N VAL A 48 -17.28 15.86 -9.40
CA VAL A 48 -18.10 14.89 -8.66
C VAL A 48 -18.16 13.55 -9.41
N ASN A 49 -18.28 13.56 -10.73
CA ASN A 49 -18.32 12.33 -11.54
C ASN A 49 -16.92 11.72 -11.75
N ARG A 50 -15.88 12.57 -11.88
CA ARG A 50 -14.47 12.17 -12.05
C ARG A 50 -14.00 11.24 -10.94
N SER A 51 -14.52 11.43 -9.73
CA SER A 51 -14.19 10.64 -8.56
C SER A 51 -15.13 9.48 -8.28
N ASN A 52 -15.99 9.10 -9.22
CA ASN A 52 -16.74 7.85 -9.09
C ASN A 52 -15.78 6.65 -9.08
N THR A 53 -16.22 5.54 -8.49
CA THR A 53 -15.43 4.30 -8.52
C THR A 53 -15.48 3.73 -9.93
N LEU A 54 -14.31 3.35 -10.47
CA LEU A 54 -14.22 2.76 -11.81
C LEU A 54 -15.11 1.53 -11.91
N SER A 55 -15.90 1.48 -12.98
CA SER A 55 -16.62 0.30 -13.43
C SER A 55 -15.66 -0.71 -14.07
N LYS A 56 -16.14 -1.95 -14.26
CA LYS A 56 -15.37 -2.97 -14.99
C LYS A 56 -15.06 -2.53 -16.42
N LYS A 57 -16.06 -1.99 -17.14
CA LYS A 57 -15.91 -1.50 -18.51
C LYS A 57 -14.80 -0.46 -18.66
N GLU A 58 -14.73 0.51 -17.74
CA GLU A 58 -13.67 1.53 -17.77
C GLU A 58 -12.27 0.94 -17.49
N ARG A 59 -12.17 -0.15 -16.69
CA ARG A 59 -10.89 -0.83 -16.49
C ARG A 59 -10.46 -1.59 -17.75
N ASP A 60 -11.40 -2.31 -18.37
CA ASP A 60 -11.16 -3.05 -19.60
C ASP A 60 -10.72 -2.09 -20.73
N GLU A 61 -11.40 -0.94 -20.89
CA GLU A 61 -11.03 0.09 -21.87
C GLU A 61 -9.62 0.65 -21.64
N ARG A 62 -9.19 0.84 -20.38
CA ARG A 62 -7.81 1.26 -20.07
C ARG A 62 -6.79 0.18 -20.40
N GLN A 63 -7.12 -1.08 -20.15
CA GLN A 63 -6.25 -2.21 -20.47
C GLN A 63 -6.06 -2.33 -21.99
N GLU A 64 -7.15 -2.32 -22.75
CA GLU A 64 -7.13 -2.33 -24.22
C GLU A 64 -6.32 -1.15 -24.78
N ARG A 65 -6.50 0.06 -24.22
CA ARG A 65 -5.73 1.25 -24.59
C ARG A 65 -4.23 1.08 -24.36
N CYS A 66 -3.82 0.51 -23.23
CA CYS A 66 -2.41 0.24 -22.96
C CYS A 66 -1.83 -0.76 -23.96
N LEU A 67 -2.55 -1.84 -24.25
CA LEU A 67 -2.14 -2.86 -25.22
C LEU A 67 -2.02 -2.29 -26.64
N MET A 68 -2.94 -1.41 -27.07
CA MET A 68 -2.86 -0.73 -28.38
C MET A 68 -1.64 0.19 -28.53
N MET A 69 -1.08 0.66 -27.41
CA MET A 69 0.11 1.53 -27.38
C MET A 69 1.39 0.77 -27.03
N ASP A 70 1.39 -0.56 -27.10
CA ASP A 70 2.51 -1.43 -26.73
C ASP A 70 3.00 -1.22 -25.28
N TYR A 71 2.08 -0.86 -24.38
CA TYR A 71 2.34 -0.80 -22.95
C TYR A 71 1.86 -2.08 -22.25
N PRO A 72 2.67 -2.68 -21.35
CA PRO A 72 2.26 -3.83 -20.57
C PRO A 72 0.99 -3.55 -19.78
N ALA A 73 0.01 -4.45 -19.90
CA ALA A 73 -1.29 -4.38 -19.25
C ALA A 73 -1.54 -5.68 -18.46
N LEU A 74 -0.60 -5.98 -17.56
CA LEU A 74 -0.45 -7.22 -16.81
C LEU A 74 -1.15 -7.13 -15.46
N ASP A 75 -1.51 -8.28 -14.90
CA ASP A 75 -1.97 -8.45 -13.52
C ASP A 75 -0.85 -9.12 -12.69
N PRO A 76 0.28 -8.43 -12.44
CA PRO A 76 1.52 -9.07 -12.00
C PRO A 76 1.41 -9.69 -10.61
N VAL A 77 0.53 -9.17 -9.76
CA VAL A 77 0.30 -9.72 -8.42
C VAL A 77 -0.45 -11.05 -8.52
N ASP A 78 -1.48 -11.11 -9.36
CA ASP A 78 -2.28 -12.33 -9.54
C ASP A 78 -1.43 -13.38 -10.26
N GLU A 79 -0.70 -13.00 -11.32
CA GLU A 79 0.24 -13.89 -12.02
C GLU A 79 1.32 -14.45 -11.07
N LEU A 80 1.87 -13.63 -10.17
CA LEU A 80 2.84 -14.09 -9.16
C LEU A 80 2.27 -15.19 -8.28
N TYR A 81 1.08 -15.00 -7.73
CA TYR A 81 0.51 -15.95 -6.76
C TYR A 81 -0.20 -17.14 -7.41
N GLU A 82 -0.68 -17.01 -8.64
CA GLU A 82 -1.29 -18.10 -9.40
C GLU A 82 -0.25 -19.02 -10.05
N SER A 83 0.93 -18.50 -10.38
CA SER A 83 2.01 -19.30 -11.00
C SER A 83 2.89 -20.04 -9.99
N VAL A 84 2.86 -19.65 -8.71
CA VAL A 84 3.78 -20.13 -7.68
C VAL A 84 3.10 -21.06 -6.69
N GLU A 85 3.75 -22.18 -6.38
CA GLU A 85 3.33 -23.13 -5.34
C GLU A 85 3.91 -22.77 -3.96
N GLY A 86 5.09 -22.15 -3.91
CA GLY A 86 5.70 -21.69 -2.67
C GLY A 86 7.17 -21.26 -2.77
N ASP A 87 7.79 -20.99 -1.62
CA ASP A 87 9.23 -20.77 -1.52
C ASP A 87 9.98 -22.11 -1.68
N GLU A 88 11.19 -22.08 -2.25
CA GLU A 88 11.99 -23.28 -2.52
C GLU A 88 12.63 -23.89 -1.25
N GLY A 89 12.53 -25.21 -1.10
CA GLY A 89 13.20 -26.02 -0.08
C GLY A 89 14.59 -26.49 -0.50
N ALA A 90 15.31 -27.13 0.43
CA ALA A 90 16.63 -27.74 0.15
C ALA A 90 16.58 -28.82 -0.94
N ASP A 91 15.42 -29.44 -1.13
CA ASP A 91 15.14 -30.49 -2.11
C ASP A 91 14.66 -29.94 -3.47
N GLY A 92 14.56 -28.62 -3.62
CA GLY A 92 14.03 -27.95 -4.81
C GLY A 92 12.50 -27.99 -4.92
N LEU A 93 11.79 -28.45 -3.88
CA LEU A 93 10.33 -28.50 -3.84
C LEU A 93 9.74 -27.35 -3.01
N PRO A 94 8.45 -27.01 -3.17
CA PRO A 94 7.81 -25.96 -2.40
C PRO A 94 7.72 -26.30 -0.89
N VAL A 95 8.13 -25.36 -0.05
CA VAL A 95 8.00 -25.45 1.40
C VAL A 95 6.54 -25.26 1.81
N GLN A 96 5.93 -26.30 2.38
CA GLN A 96 4.51 -26.30 2.77
C GLN A 96 4.20 -25.35 3.92
N GLU A 97 5.04 -25.32 4.96
CA GLU A 97 4.85 -24.49 6.16
C GLU A 97 6.11 -23.67 6.45
N PRO A 98 6.28 -22.50 5.81
CA PRO A 98 7.46 -21.69 6.01
C PRO A 98 7.53 -21.11 7.43
N ILE A 99 8.68 -21.30 8.10
CA ILE A 99 8.94 -20.71 9.42
C ILE A 99 8.95 -19.18 9.33
N ASN A 100 8.18 -18.53 10.21
CA ASN A 100 8.19 -17.08 10.36
C ASN A 100 9.32 -16.62 11.31
N TYR A 101 10.50 -16.38 10.74
CA TYR A 101 11.66 -15.90 11.50
C TYR A 101 11.46 -14.49 12.09
N GLN A 102 10.58 -13.67 11.51
CA GLN A 102 10.31 -12.32 12.02
C GLN A 102 9.59 -12.32 13.37
N ALA A 103 8.94 -13.43 13.73
CA ALA A 103 8.30 -13.59 15.04
C ALA A 103 9.29 -13.98 16.16
N ILE A 104 10.51 -14.40 15.82
CA ILE A 104 11.50 -14.88 16.77
C ILE A 104 12.23 -13.71 17.43
N ASN A 105 12.28 -13.67 18.76
CA ASN A 105 13.03 -12.65 19.48
C ASN A 105 14.54 -12.97 19.50
N LEU A 106 15.32 -12.23 18.72
CA LEU A 106 16.77 -12.37 18.64
C LEU A 106 17.53 -11.18 19.25
N SER A 107 16.86 -10.34 20.04
CA SER A 107 17.44 -9.11 20.60
C SER A 107 18.71 -9.33 21.45
N GLN A 108 18.84 -10.49 22.11
CA GLN A 108 20.05 -10.82 22.86
C GLN A 108 21.23 -11.14 21.93
N VAL A 109 20.98 -11.80 20.80
CA VAL A 109 21.99 -12.05 19.77
C VAL A 109 22.51 -10.72 19.25
N ASP A 110 21.60 -9.80 18.93
CA ASP A 110 21.96 -8.48 18.40
C ASP A 110 22.86 -7.70 19.37
N LYS A 111 22.50 -7.68 20.67
CA LYS A 111 23.30 -7.04 21.72
C LYS A 111 24.71 -7.62 21.78
N ASN A 112 24.81 -8.95 21.81
CA ASN A 112 26.09 -9.65 21.88
C ASN A 112 26.97 -9.40 20.64
N SER A 113 26.39 -9.44 19.44
CA SER A 113 27.12 -9.16 18.19
C SER A 113 27.66 -7.73 18.14
N ARG A 114 26.93 -6.76 18.68
CA ARG A 114 27.39 -5.36 18.76
C ARG A 114 28.62 -5.17 19.66
N PHE A 115 28.82 -6.04 20.66
CA PHE A 115 30.01 -6.00 21.53
C PHE A 115 31.29 -6.51 20.85
N VAL A 116 31.17 -7.21 19.71
CA VAL A 116 32.35 -7.66 18.94
C VAL A 116 32.91 -6.48 18.14
N SER A 117 33.79 -5.70 18.75
CA SER A 117 34.41 -4.49 18.17
C SER A 117 35.94 -4.58 18.07
N SER A 118 36.62 -5.11 19.09
CA SER A 118 38.08 -5.23 19.13
C SER A 118 38.54 -6.52 18.48
N LEU A 119 39.00 -6.44 17.24
CA LEU A 119 39.51 -7.58 16.48
C LEU A 119 41.03 -7.48 16.32
N PRO A 120 41.75 -8.63 16.33
CA PRO A 120 43.14 -8.64 15.94
C PRO A 120 43.34 -8.11 14.51
N PRO A 121 44.49 -7.48 14.21
CA PRO A 121 44.85 -7.11 12.85
C PRO A 121 44.85 -8.33 11.93
N MET A 122 44.52 -8.13 10.65
CA MET A 122 44.55 -9.18 9.61
C MET A 122 43.64 -10.39 9.87
N ILE A 123 42.58 -10.22 10.67
CA ILE A 123 41.59 -11.29 10.88
C ILE A 123 40.90 -11.65 9.55
N THR A 124 40.72 -12.94 9.31
CA THR A 124 39.97 -13.45 8.15
C THR A 124 38.48 -13.55 8.48
N SER A 125 37.62 -13.50 7.45
CA SER A 125 36.18 -13.77 7.55
C SER A 125 35.88 -15.08 8.28
N VAL A 126 36.65 -16.14 7.97
CA VAL A 126 36.58 -17.46 8.62
C VAL A 126 36.83 -17.37 10.14
N THR A 127 37.91 -16.71 10.54
CA THR A 127 38.27 -16.59 11.97
C THR A 127 37.27 -15.70 12.70
N LEU A 128 36.83 -14.62 12.06
CA LEU A 128 35.81 -13.73 12.58
C LEU A 128 34.51 -14.48 12.87
N ALA A 129 34.03 -15.28 11.91
CA ALA A 129 32.81 -16.06 12.07
C ALA A 129 32.95 -17.12 13.16
N THR A 130 33.95 -18.00 13.06
CA THR A 130 34.07 -19.19 13.93
C THR A 130 34.50 -18.87 15.36
N THR A 131 35.38 -17.87 15.55
CA THR A 131 36.01 -17.61 16.86
C THR A 131 35.33 -16.48 17.63
N TYR A 132 34.71 -15.51 16.94
CA TYR A 132 34.17 -14.30 17.58
C TYR A 132 32.65 -14.20 17.44
N VAL A 133 32.13 -14.09 16.21
CA VAL A 133 30.73 -13.75 15.96
C VAL A 133 29.78 -14.90 16.30
N CYS A 134 30.12 -16.12 15.88
CA CYS A 134 29.22 -17.28 16.00
C CYS A 134 29.53 -18.18 17.21
N ARG A 135 30.71 -18.03 17.83
CA ARG A 135 31.19 -18.88 18.94
C ARG A 135 30.17 -19.09 20.09
N PRO A 136 29.40 -18.08 20.53
CA PRO A 136 28.45 -18.27 21.64
C PRO A 136 27.22 -19.11 21.27
N TYR A 137 26.95 -19.34 19.98
CA TYR A 137 25.67 -19.84 19.49
C TYR A 137 25.75 -21.27 18.94
N ARG A 138 24.68 -22.02 19.19
CA ARG A 138 24.53 -23.40 18.70
C ARG A 138 23.52 -23.52 17.56
N SER A 139 22.50 -22.68 17.55
CA SER A 139 21.48 -22.66 16.49
C SER A 139 21.99 -21.87 15.29
N ASP A 140 21.74 -22.39 14.10
CA ASP A 140 22.15 -21.74 12.84
C ASP A 140 21.43 -20.42 12.62
N VAL A 141 20.15 -20.31 13.00
CA VAL A 141 19.41 -19.04 13.00
C VAL A 141 20.09 -17.99 13.88
N GLN A 142 20.57 -18.37 15.08
CA GLN A 142 21.30 -17.44 15.95
C GLN A 142 22.65 -17.04 15.37
N ARG A 143 23.36 -17.97 14.72
CA ARG A 143 24.63 -17.69 14.05
C ARG A 143 24.44 -16.76 12.85
N LEU A 144 23.46 -17.04 11.99
CA LEU A 144 23.08 -16.19 10.87
C LEU A 144 22.69 -14.79 11.35
N ARG A 145 21.90 -14.70 12.43
CA ARG A 145 21.56 -13.40 13.01
C ARG A 145 22.79 -12.66 13.51
N ALA A 146 23.71 -13.38 14.14
CA ALA A 146 24.93 -12.78 14.63
C ALA A 146 25.78 -12.20 13.48
N ILE A 147 25.90 -12.94 12.37
CA ILE A 147 26.55 -12.49 11.11
C ILE A 147 25.81 -11.26 10.57
N PHE A 148 24.49 -11.36 10.37
CA PHE A 148 23.65 -10.28 9.86
C PHE A 148 23.85 -8.98 10.65
N THR A 149 23.67 -9.03 11.98
CA THR A 149 23.81 -7.84 12.81
C THR A 149 25.24 -7.28 12.76
N TRP A 150 26.25 -8.16 12.83
CA TRP A 150 27.63 -7.70 12.84
C TRP A 150 28.01 -7.05 11.51
N VAL A 151 27.74 -7.70 10.37
CA VAL A 151 28.09 -7.15 9.05
C VAL A 151 27.31 -5.86 8.79
N THR A 152 26.00 -5.88 8.99
CA THR A 152 25.10 -4.76 8.69
C THR A 152 25.41 -3.50 9.50
N GLU A 153 25.80 -3.65 10.77
CA GLU A 153 26.01 -2.51 11.68
C GLU A 153 27.49 -2.14 11.91
N LYS A 154 28.44 -3.03 11.58
CA LYS A 154 29.88 -2.73 11.72
C LYS A 154 30.55 -2.33 10.43
N ILE A 155 30.04 -2.76 9.27
CA ILE A 155 30.54 -2.30 8.00
C ILE A 155 29.76 -1.04 7.62
N ASN A 156 30.49 -0.03 7.15
CA ASN A 156 29.93 1.19 6.59
C ASN A 156 29.94 1.07 5.08
N TRP A 157 28.82 1.39 4.45
CA TRP A 157 28.69 1.44 3.01
C TRP A 157 29.67 2.47 2.42
N GLU A 158 30.33 2.09 1.33
CA GLU A 158 31.07 2.99 0.45
C GLU A 158 30.63 2.78 -1.01
N GLU A 159 30.89 3.77 -1.85
CA GLU A 159 30.66 3.67 -3.30
C GLU A 159 31.48 2.52 -3.90
N ASP A 160 31.08 2.10 -5.09
CA ASP A 160 31.64 0.94 -5.76
C ASP A 160 33.17 0.98 -5.81
N PHE A 161 33.78 -0.13 -5.43
CA PHE A 161 35.22 -0.32 -5.45
C PHE A 161 35.63 -0.98 -6.76
N GLU A 162 36.51 -0.33 -7.51
CA GLU A 162 37.14 -0.94 -8.69
C GLU A 162 38.32 -1.81 -8.26
N GLY A 163 38.09 -3.12 -8.11
CA GLY A 163 39.13 -4.10 -7.79
C GLY A 163 38.55 -5.47 -7.44
N GLU A 164 39.43 -6.44 -7.19
CA GLU A 164 39.00 -7.73 -6.64
C GLU A 164 38.50 -7.56 -5.19
N VAL A 165 37.43 -8.27 -4.85
CA VAL A 165 36.86 -8.24 -3.50
C VAL A 165 37.86 -8.81 -2.49
N ASP A 166 38.25 -8.00 -1.50
CA ASP A 166 39.10 -8.42 -0.37
C ASP A 166 38.35 -8.23 0.95
N THR A 167 37.77 -9.33 1.45
CA THR A 167 37.02 -9.32 2.71
C THR A 167 37.89 -9.00 3.93
N ARG A 168 39.21 -9.21 3.87
CA ARG A 168 40.12 -8.82 4.97
C ARG A 168 40.22 -7.30 5.05
N ARG A 169 40.35 -6.63 3.90
CA ARG A 169 40.27 -5.17 3.81
C ARG A 169 38.98 -4.68 4.41
N VAL A 170 37.83 -5.22 3.99
CA VAL A 170 36.49 -4.83 4.47
C VAL A 170 36.37 -4.96 5.99
N ILE A 171 36.84 -6.08 6.55
CA ILE A 171 36.81 -6.30 8.01
C ILE A 171 37.74 -5.31 8.74
N GLN A 172 38.90 -4.98 8.17
CA GLN A 172 39.90 -4.14 8.80
C GLN A 172 39.55 -2.65 8.71
N THR A 173 39.07 -2.18 7.55
CA THR A 173 38.65 -0.80 7.30
C THR A 173 37.25 -0.51 7.83
N LYS A 174 36.42 -1.54 8.01
CA LYS A 174 34.98 -1.43 8.30
C LYS A 174 34.22 -0.71 7.19
N ARG A 175 34.64 -0.86 5.94
CA ARG A 175 34.00 -0.24 4.77
C ARG A 175 33.89 -1.24 3.62
N GLY A 176 32.80 -1.19 2.86
CA GLY A 176 32.67 -1.95 1.62
C GLY A 176 31.46 -1.56 0.77
N CYS A 177 31.47 -1.96 -0.51
CA CYS A 177 30.36 -1.78 -1.44
C CYS A 177 29.38 -2.98 -1.38
N ALA A 178 28.27 -2.92 -2.13
CA ALA A 178 27.21 -3.95 -2.05
C ALA A 178 27.72 -5.39 -2.32
N GLU A 179 28.59 -5.56 -3.31
CA GLU A 179 29.19 -6.87 -3.62
C GLU A 179 30.05 -7.39 -2.46
N GLU A 180 30.86 -6.51 -1.85
CA GLU A 180 31.73 -6.87 -0.73
C GLU A 180 30.97 -7.28 0.53
N TYR A 181 29.81 -6.65 0.79
CA TYR A 181 28.89 -7.11 1.84
C TYR A 181 28.44 -8.55 1.58
N ALA A 182 28.00 -8.84 0.35
CA ALA A 182 27.46 -10.14 -0.01
C ALA A 182 28.54 -11.24 0.03
N VAL A 183 29.76 -10.95 -0.44
CA VAL A 183 30.90 -11.87 -0.37
C VAL A 183 31.31 -12.13 1.08
N LEU A 184 31.39 -11.09 1.91
CA LEU A 184 31.73 -11.25 3.33
C LEU A 184 30.73 -12.15 4.06
N VAL A 185 29.42 -11.92 3.84
CA VAL A 185 28.37 -12.77 4.39
C VAL A 185 28.53 -14.22 3.94
N HIS A 186 28.74 -14.44 2.63
CA HIS A 186 28.92 -15.77 2.06
C HIS A 186 30.11 -16.51 2.68
N GLU A 187 31.28 -15.88 2.76
CA GLU A 187 32.46 -16.48 3.39
C GLU A 187 32.25 -16.80 4.87
N MET A 188 31.55 -15.93 5.60
CA MET A 188 31.23 -16.16 7.02
C MET A 188 30.24 -17.31 7.20
N CYS A 189 29.25 -17.46 6.31
CA CYS A 189 28.30 -18.58 6.32
C CYS A 189 29.01 -19.91 5.98
N ALA A 190 29.84 -19.91 4.94
CA ALA A 190 30.64 -21.08 4.57
C ALA A 190 31.55 -21.55 5.71
N ALA A 191 32.16 -20.61 6.44
CA ALA A 191 33.02 -20.91 7.60
C ALA A 191 32.31 -21.62 8.75
N ILE A 192 30.99 -21.46 8.89
CA ILE A 192 30.17 -22.11 9.92
C ILE A 192 29.35 -23.29 9.36
N GLY A 193 29.58 -23.67 8.10
CA GLY A 193 28.93 -24.81 7.46
C GLY A 193 27.50 -24.54 6.98
N ILE A 194 27.09 -23.28 6.84
CA ILE A 194 25.78 -22.91 6.29
C ILE A 194 25.94 -22.64 4.80
N HIS A 195 25.13 -23.31 3.99
CA HIS A 195 25.12 -23.10 2.55
C HIS A 195 24.51 -21.73 2.22
N SER A 196 25.18 -20.98 1.34
CA SER A 196 24.74 -19.65 0.94
C SER A 196 25.16 -19.35 -0.49
N GLU A 197 24.41 -18.49 -1.15
CA GLU A 197 24.68 -17.98 -2.49
C GLU A 197 24.87 -16.46 -2.45
N ILE A 198 25.67 -15.96 -3.38
CA ILE A 198 25.75 -14.54 -3.69
C ILE A 198 24.84 -14.31 -4.90
N ILE A 199 23.89 -13.40 -4.74
CA ILE A 199 22.93 -13.08 -5.78
C ILE A 199 23.23 -11.67 -6.27
N ARG A 200 23.47 -11.57 -7.57
CA ARG A 200 23.56 -10.30 -8.29
C ARG A 200 22.23 -10.06 -8.99
N GLY A 201 21.75 -8.83 -8.96
CA GLY A 201 20.51 -8.49 -9.61
C GLY A 201 20.11 -7.04 -9.50
N TYR A 202 18.83 -6.79 -9.73
CA TYR A 202 18.25 -5.47 -9.80
C TYR A 202 17.36 -5.20 -8.59
N LEU A 203 17.66 -4.14 -7.86
CA LEU A 203 16.90 -3.57 -6.76
C LEU A 203 16.04 -2.41 -7.27
N LYS A 204 14.72 -2.64 -7.31
CA LYS A 204 13.70 -1.65 -7.69
C LYS A 204 13.65 -0.49 -6.71
N THR A 205 13.66 0.74 -7.21
CA THR A 205 13.41 1.93 -6.39
C THR A 205 11.91 2.15 -6.19
N PRO A 206 11.43 2.52 -4.99
CA PRO A 206 10.02 2.83 -4.77
C PRO A 206 9.52 3.94 -5.70
N GLY A 207 8.56 3.61 -6.58
CA GLY A 207 7.99 4.54 -7.55
C GLY A 207 8.73 4.64 -8.88
N GLU A 208 9.75 3.80 -9.09
CA GLU A 208 10.44 3.70 -10.36
C GLU A 208 9.47 3.30 -11.48
N VAL A 209 9.60 3.95 -12.64
CA VAL A 209 8.87 3.57 -13.84
C VAL A 209 9.67 2.47 -14.55
N PRO A 210 9.13 1.25 -14.71
CA PRO A 210 9.81 0.20 -15.45
C PRO A 210 10.09 0.63 -16.89
N GLU A 211 11.33 0.52 -17.33
CA GLU A 211 11.67 0.70 -18.74
C GLU A 211 11.13 -0.51 -19.53
N THR A 212 10.27 -0.24 -20.51
CA THR A 212 9.50 -1.28 -21.22
C THR A 212 10.34 -2.00 -22.29
N SER A 213 11.43 -1.40 -22.75
CA SER A 213 12.22 -1.88 -23.90
C SER A 213 13.36 -2.83 -23.52
N MET A 214 13.85 -2.79 -22.28
CA MET A 214 15.01 -3.55 -21.84
C MET A 214 14.90 -3.96 -20.37
N LEU A 215 15.32 -5.19 -20.06
CA LEU A 215 15.50 -5.59 -18.67
C LEU A 215 16.56 -4.68 -18.02
N PRO A 216 16.27 -4.14 -16.83
CA PRO A 216 17.20 -3.24 -16.17
C PRO A 216 18.49 -3.96 -15.83
N ARG A 217 19.60 -3.23 -15.90
CA ARG A 217 20.91 -3.76 -15.50
C ARG A 217 20.93 -3.96 -13.98
N SER A 218 21.61 -5.01 -13.55
CA SER A 218 21.86 -5.25 -12.14
C SER A 218 22.59 -4.08 -11.50
N ASN A 219 22.12 -3.71 -10.32
CA ASN A 219 22.56 -2.56 -9.56
C ASN A 219 22.78 -2.88 -8.08
N HIS A 220 22.66 -4.15 -7.68
CA HIS A 220 22.70 -4.57 -6.27
C HIS A 220 23.10 -6.04 -6.09
N TRP A 221 23.55 -6.37 -4.88
CA TRP A 221 23.95 -7.72 -4.45
C TRP A 221 23.38 -8.06 -3.08
N TRP A 222 22.93 -9.30 -2.91
CA TRP A 222 22.42 -9.85 -1.65
C TRP A 222 22.76 -11.33 -1.54
N ASN A 223 22.27 -12.00 -0.49
CA ASN A 223 22.52 -13.43 -0.26
C ASN A 223 21.22 -14.22 -0.18
N ALA A 224 21.28 -15.47 -0.65
CA ALA A 224 20.38 -16.52 -0.21
C ALA A 224 21.13 -17.46 0.73
N VAL A 225 20.45 -17.97 1.76
CA VAL A 225 21.01 -18.91 2.73
C VAL A 225 20.04 -20.06 2.92
N LEU A 226 20.58 -21.27 3.07
CA LEU A 226 19.78 -22.47 3.36
C LEU A 226 19.74 -22.70 4.87
N VAL A 227 18.55 -22.62 5.47
CA VAL A 227 18.34 -22.78 6.91
C VAL A 227 17.02 -23.50 7.18
N ASP A 228 17.04 -24.47 8.10
CA ASP A 228 15.89 -25.32 8.42
C ASP A 228 15.24 -25.92 7.15
N ASP A 229 16.07 -26.46 6.25
CA ASP A 229 15.70 -27.07 4.97
C ASP A 229 14.95 -26.15 3.98
N ALA A 230 15.06 -24.83 4.16
CA ALA A 230 14.42 -23.86 3.28
C ALA A 230 15.35 -22.72 2.87
N TRP A 231 15.23 -22.24 1.63
CA TRP A 231 15.93 -21.05 1.18
C TRP A 231 15.34 -19.80 1.81
N ARG A 232 16.21 -18.90 2.24
CA ARG A 232 15.86 -17.60 2.83
C ARG A 232 16.79 -16.51 2.32
N MET A 233 16.25 -15.31 2.23
CA MET A 233 16.95 -14.17 1.67
C MET A 233 17.53 -13.30 2.79
N MET A 234 18.73 -12.76 2.54
CA MET A 234 19.41 -11.87 3.46
C MET A 234 20.11 -10.73 2.72
N ASP A 235 19.75 -9.49 3.04
CA ASP A 235 20.41 -8.30 2.49
C ASP A 235 20.98 -7.43 3.61
N CYS A 236 22.28 -7.62 3.89
CA CYS A 236 23.01 -6.82 4.87
C CYS A 236 23.35 -5.41 4.36
N CYS A 237 23.45 -5.21 3.04
CA CYS A 237 23.83 -3.93 2.46
C CYS A 237 22.66 -2.94 2.55
N LEU A 238 21.46 -3.33 2.10
CA LEU A 238 20.27 -2.48 2.16
C LEU A 238 19.74 -2.29 3.59
N ALA A 239 19.95 -3.29 4.46
CA ALA A 239 19.62 -3.18 5.88
C ALA A 239 20.52 -2.20 6.65
N SER A 240 21.72 -1.90 6.12
CA SER A 240 22.75 -1.13 6.83
C SER A 240 22.29 0.31 7.07
N PRO A 241 22.41 0.83 8.31
CA PRO A 241 22.13 2.24 8.60
C PRO A 241 22.98 3.23 7.78
N SER A 242 24.12 2.78 7.26
CA SER A 242 25.03 3.58 6.46
C SER A 242 24.67 3.63 4.97
N ASN A 243 23.76 2.77 4.49
CA ASN A 243 23.38 2.72 3.09
C ASN A 243 22.52 3.94 2.70
N PRO A 244 22.92 4.73 1.69
CA PRO A 244 22.22 5.96 1.32
C PRO A 244 20.80 5.73 0.80
N ARG A 245 20.53 4.56 0.20
CA ARG A 245 19.21 4.21 -0.35
C ARG A 245 18.27 3.65 0.72
N ARG A 246 18.75 3.28 1.92
CA ARG A 246 17.92 2.65 2.97
C ARG A 246 16.69 3.48 3.34
N GLY A 247 16.81 4.80 3.38
CA GLY A 247 15.71 5.71 3.72
C GLY A 247 14.52 5.65 2.76
N LEU A 248 14.71 5.11 1.56
CA LEU A 248 13.62 4.90 0.59
C LEU A 248 12.73 3.71 0.97
N TYR A 249 13.28 2.71 1.67
CA TYR A 249 12.59 1.45 1.97
C TYR A 249 12.21 1.31 3.45
N SER A 250 13.00 1.88 4.35
CA SER A 250 12.89 1.61 5.78
C SER A 250 12.70 2.89 6.59
N SER A 251 11.84 2.80 7.60
CA SER A 251 11.69 3.79 8.67
C SER A 251 12.39 3.38 9.96
N ALA A 252 13.18 2.30 9.96
CA ALA A 252 13.87 1.85 11.16
C ALA A 252 14.93 2.87 11.58
N ALA A 253 15.23 2.93 12.88
CA ALA A 253 16.16 3.90 13.45
C ALA A 253 17.53 3.89 12.74
N ASN A 254 18.13 5.07 12.58
CA ASN A 254 19.41 5.26 11.87
C ASN A 254 20.64 4.65 12.57
N ALA A 255 20.45 3.93 13.68
CA ALA A 255 21.52 3.30 14.45
C ALA A 255 21.44 1.77 14.44
N ALA A 256 20.40 1.18 13.83
CA ALA A 256 20.17 -0.26 13.85
C ALA A 256 19.80 -0.80 12.47
N ALA A 257 20.23 -2.02 12.21
CA ALA A 257 19.87 -2.76 11.02
C ALA A 257 18.34 -2.85 10.86
N GLU A 258 17.83 -2.68 9.63
CA GLU A 258 16.44 -3.01 9.32
C GLU A 258 16.29 -4.54 9.32
N SER A 259 15.64 -5.07 10.36
CA SER A 259 15.59 -6.51 10.63
C SER A 259 14.78 -7.31 9.63
N TRP A 260 13.90 -6.67 8.86
CA TRP A 260 13.06 -7.39 7.89
C TRP A 260 13.88 -8.09 6.80
N TRP A 261 15.01 -7.49 6.41
CA TRP A 261 15.94 -8.07 5.44
C TRP A 261 16.75 -9.26 5.98
N PHE A 262 16.50 -9.71 7.21
CA PHE A 262 17.08 -10.92 7.78
C PHE A 262 16.13 -12.10 7.60
N LEU A 263 16.56 -13.11 6.84
CA LEU A 263 15.78 -14.31 6.52
C LEU A 263 14.36 -13.99 6.00
N ALA A 264 14.29 -13.02 5.07
CA ALA A 264 13.07 -12.73 4.34
C ALA A 264 12.69 -13.94 3.48
N ARG A 265 11.39 -14.11 3.24
CA ARG A 265 10.90 -15.14 2.34
C ARG A 265 11.29 -14.79 0.90
N PRO A 266 11.76 -15.78 0.09
CA PRO A 266 12.03 -15.59 -1.33
C PRO A 266 10.91 -14.86 -2.09
N LEU A 267 9.66 -15.34 -1.99
CA LEU A 267 8.51 -14.76 -2.67
C LEU A 267 8.23 -13.31 -2.26
N GLU A 268 8.46 -12.97 -1.00
CA GLU A 268 8.30 -11.59 -0.50
C GLU A 268 9.43 -10.67 -1.00
N LEU A 269 10.66 -11.18 -1.10
CA LEU A 269 11.81 -10.41 -1.57
C LEU A 269 11.64 -9.99 -3.04
N CYS A 270 11.01 -10.82 -3.88
CA CYS A 270 10.77 -10.56 -5.31
C CYS A 270 9.98 -9.27 -5.59
N TRP A 271 9.30 -8.69 -4.60
CA TRP A 271 8.64 -7.39 -4.74
C TRP A 271 9.62 -6.21 -4.85
N THR A 272 10.90 -6.42 -4.55
CA THR A 272 11.95 -5.39 -4.61
C THR A 272 13.21 -5.87 -5.31
N HIS A 273 13.60 -7.12 -5.11
CA HIS A 273 14.84 -7.71 -5.60
C HIS A 273 14.56 -8.69 -6.73
N ILE A 274 15.16 -8.45 -7.89
CA ILE A 274 15.01 -9.30 -9.07
C ILE A 274 16.39 -9.86 -9.42
N PRO A 275 16.66 -11.16 -9.20
CA PRO A 275 17.96 -11.77 -9.49
C PRO A 275 18.23 -11.82 -10.99
N GLU A 276 19.50 -11.82 -11.41
CA GLU A 276 19.87 -12.03 -12.84
C GLU A 276 19.42 -13.40 -13.35
N HIS A 277 19.45 -14.41 -12.49
CA HIS A 277 19.11 -15.78 -12.82
C HIS A 277 17.79 -16.20 -12.17
N HIS A 278 16.89 -16.82 -12.93
CA HIS A 278 15.59 -17.29 -12.44
C HIS A 278 15.69 -18.26 -11.26
N GLY A 279 16.65 -19.19 -11.27
CA GLY A 279 16.82 -20.15 -10.17
C GLY A 279 17.15 -19.49 -8.83
N GLN A 280 17.81 -18.33 -8.85
CA GLN A 280 18.16 -17.59 -7.63
C GLN A 280 16.99 -16.78 -7.07
N GLN A 281 15.81 -16.87 -7.68
CA GLN A 281 14.58 -16.40 -7.04
C GLN A 281 14.24 -17.26 -5.83
N HIS A 282 14.62 -18.54 -5.83
CA HIS A 282 14.24 -19.55 -4.83
C HIS A 282 12.73 -19.62 -4.58
N VAL A 283 11.99 -19.63 -5.69
CA VAL A 283 10.53 -19.75 -5.74
C VAL A 283 10.20 -20.92 -6.68
N CYS A 284 9.20 -21.71 -6.32
CA CYS A 284 8.81 -22.91 -7.06
C CYS A 284 7.42 -22.76 -7.70
N PRO A 285 7.30 -22.84 -9.04
CA PRO A 285 8.37 -22.65 -10.03
C PRO A 285 8.88 -21.19 -10.07
N PRO A 286 10.05 -20.92 -10.69
CA PRO A 286 10.53 -19.56 -10.89
C PRO A 286 9.59 -18.73 -11.77
N VAL A 287 9.49 -17.45 -11.45
CA VAL A 287 8.57 -16.49 -12.08
C VAL A 287 9.29 -15.71 -13.19
N ALA A 288 8.53 -15.24 -14.18
CA ALA A 288 9.08 -14.39 -15.24
C ALA A 288 9.59 -13.05 -14.68
N HIS A 289 10.75 -12.58 -15.15
CA HIS A 289 11.30 -11.27 -14.75
C HIS A 289 10.35 -10.11 -15.04
N GLU A 290 9.59 -10.21 -16.13
CA GLU A 290 8.60 -9.19 -16.53
C GLU A 290 7.52 -9.01 -15.46
N THR A 291 6.94 -10.11 -14.95
CA THR A 291 5.98 -10.09 -13.84
C THR A 291 6.59 -9.42 -12.61
N LEU A 292 7.81 -9.81 -12.21
CA LEU A 292 8.49 -9.25 -11.03
C LEU A 292 8.81 -7.76 -11.18
N LEU A 293 9.17 -7.32 -12.39
CA LEU A 293 9.46 -5.93 -12.71
C LEU A 293 8.21 -5.06 -12.59
N HIS A 294 7.05 -5.60 -12.97
CA HIS A 294 5.76 -4.91 -12.92
C HIS A 294 5.03 -5.00 -11.57
N LEU A 295 5.51 -5.81 -10.63
CA LEU A 295 5.02 -5.76 -9.25
C LEU A 295 5.25 -4.36 -8.63
N PRO A 296 4.30 -3.85 -7.83
CA PRO A 296 4.53 -2.68 -7.00
C PRO A 296 5.81 -2.84 -6.18
N CYS A 297 6.57 -1.76 -5.99
CA CYS A 297 7.75 -1.84 -5.11
C CYS A 297 7.28 -1.81 -3.65
N ALA A 298 7.25 -2.98 -3.00
CA ALA A 298 6.79 -3.13 -1.62
C ALA A 298 7.96 -3.14 -0.62
N CYS A 299 7.90 -2.21 0.32
CA CYS A 299 8.85 -2.03 1.40
C CYS A 299 8.50 -2.94 2.61
N PRO A 300 9.42 -3.16 3.56
CA PRO A 300 9.17 -3.94 4.77
C PRO A 300 7.83 -3.69 5.49
N PRO A 301 7.31 -2.44 5.59
CA PRO A 301 6.02 -2.20 6.22
C PRO A 301 4.81 -2.82 5.53
N TYR A 302 4.88 -3.12 4.22
CA TYR A 302 3.83 -3.86 3.52
C TYR A 302 3.63 -5.24 4.15
N PHE A 303 4.72 -5.99 4.29
CA PHE A 303 4.71 -7.34 4.86
C PHE A 303 4.48 -7.34 6.37
N LYS A 304 5.15 -6.44 7.11
CA LYS A 304 4.99 -6.34 8.57
C LYS A 304 3.56 -6.02 9.01
N ASN A 305 2.81 -5.28 8.19
CA ASN A 305 1.41 -4.94 8.46
C ASN A 305 0.42 -5.86 7.72
N GLY A 306 0.87 -6.89 6.99
CA GLY A 306 0.01 -7.87 6.34
C GLY A 306 -0.87 -7.29 5.24
N LEU A 307 -0.36 -6.34 4.45
CA LEU A 307 -1.05 -5.81 3.29
C LEU A 307 -1.10 -6.86 2.18
N ALA A 308 -2.19 -6.90 1.43
CA ALA A 308 -2.34 -7.72 0.25
C ALA A 308 -2.95 -6.90 -0.90
N MET A 309 -2.19 -6.65 -1.96
CA MET A 309 -2.69 -6.00 -3.18
C MET A 309 -3.86 -6.81 -3.78
N ALA A 310 -4.89 -6.12 -4.26
CA ALA A 310 -6.09 -6.76 -4.79
C ALA A 310 -6.47 -6.14 -6.14
N ALA A 311 -6.67 -7.00 -7.16
CA ALA A 311 -7.09 -6.61 -8.52
C ALA A 311 -6.22 -5.47 -9.10
N TYR A 312 -4.89 -5.64 -9.02
CA TYR A 312 -3.93 -4.67 -9.52
C TYR A 312 -3.52 -5.00 -10.95
N ASN A 313 -3.86 -4.10 -11.87
CA ASN A 313 -3.39 -4.12 -13.26
C ASN A 313 -2.45 -2.94 -13.51
N THR A 314 -1.39 -3.15 -14.31
CA THR A 314 -0.43 -2.09 -14.66
C THR A 314 -1.04 -0.93 -15.45
N ALA A 315 -2.16 -1.12 -16.14
CA ALA A 315 -2.87 -0.05 -16.84
C ALA A 315 -3.48 0.99 -15.88
N LEU A 316 -3.70 0.66 -14.61
CA LEU A 316 -4.31 1.56 -13.62
C LEU A 316 -3.41 2.75 -13.25
N THR A 317 -2.12 2.66 -13.53
CA THR A 317 -1.14 3.73 -13.29
C THR A 317 -0.86 4.60 -14.51
N ARG A 318 -1.39 4.24 -15.68
CA ARG A 318 -1.30 5.00 -16.95
C ARG A 318 -2.63 5.69 -17.25
N ILE A 319 -2.79 6.88 -16.70
CA ILE A 319 -4.03 7.65 -16.73
C ILE A 319 -4.02 8.70 -17.85
N GLU A 320 -5.18 8.97 -18.44
CA GLU A 320 -5.36 9.99 -19.48
C GLU A 320 -6.44 11.00 -19.10
N ASP A 321 -6.24 12.27 -19.44
CA ASP A 321 -7.20 13.35 -19.21
C ASP A 321 -7.76 13.37 -17.77
N LEU A 322 -9.06 13.17 -17.63
CA LEU A 322 -9.79 13.20 -16.37
C LEU A 322 -9.68 11.90 -15.57
N GLU A 323 -8.92 10.92 -16.02
CA GLU A 323 -8.72 9.69 -15.29
C GLU A 323 -8.02 9.90 -13.94
N MET A 324 -8.25 8.96 -13.03
CA MET A 324 -7.60 8.87 -11.73
C MET A 324 -7.05 7.45 -11.56
N VAL A 325 -5.94 7.35 -10.83
CA VAL A 325 -5.40 6.07 -10.38
C VAL A 325 -6.34 5.54 -9.30
N HIS A 326 -6.79 4.30 -9.44
CA HIS A 326 -7.57 3.59 -8.43
C HIS A 326 -6.87 2.28 -8.10
N VAL A 327 -6.40 2.14 -6.86
CA VAL A 327 -5.78 0.90 -6.39
C VAL A 327 -6.46 0.40 -5.14
N ARG A 328 -6.54 -0.93 -5.02
CA ARG A 328 -7.21 -1.63 -3.93
C ARG A 328 -6.24 -2.60 -3.29
N PHE A 329 -6.33 -2.73 -1.97
CA PHE A 329 -5.56 -3.70 -1.21
C PHE A 329 -6.23 -3.98 0.13
N ASP A 330 -6.10 -5.21 0.59
CA ASP A 330 -6.62 -5.69 1.85
C ASP A 330 -5.62 -5.48 2.97
N VAL A 331 -6.15 -5.22 4.16
CA VAL A 331 -5.37 -4.97 5.37
C VAL A 331 -6.05 -5.60 6.60
N PRO A 332 -5.29 -5.95 7.64
CA PRO A 332 -5.87 -6.28 8.93
C PRO A 332 -6.70 -5.14 9.53
N ALA A 333 -7.69 -5.48 10.37
CA ALA A 333 -8.62 -4.51 10.96
C ALA A 333 -7.93 -3.39 11.78
N ASP A 334 -6.79 -3.72 12.38
CA ASP A 334 -5.98 -2.85 13.23
C ASP A 334 -4.93 -2.03 12.45
N VAL A 335 -4.96 -2.07 11.12
CA VAL A 335 -4.08 -1.27 10.25
C VAL A 335 -4.80 -0.04 9.72
N GLU A 336 -4.10 1.08 9.70
CA GLU A 336 -4.52 2.36 9.15
C GLU A 336 -3.56 2.79 8.04
N VAL A 337 -4.09 3.46 7.03
CA VAL A 337 -3.39 3.78 5.79
C VAL A 337 -3.54 5.26 5.45
N ALA A 338 -2.46 5.86 4.98
CA ALA A 338 -2.44 7.18 4.34
C ALA A 338 -1.75 7.07 2.97
N ALA A 339 -2.04 8.01 2.07
CA ALA A 339 -1.42 8.02 0.75
C ALA A 339 -1.20 9.46 0.25
N GLU A 340 -0.14 9.64 -0.53
CA GLU A 340 0.16 10.90 -1.21
C GLU A 340 0.85 10.65 -2.54
N VAL A 341 0.75 11.63 -3.44
CA VAL A 341 1.45 11.67 -4.71
C VAL A 341 2.58 12.67 -4.60
N GLU A 342 3.78 12.25 -4.96
CA GLU A 342 4.93 13.12 -5.16
C GLU A 342 5.22 13.24 -6.65
N ALA A 343 5.43 14.47 -7.14
CA ALA A 343 5.86 14.73 -8.51
C ALA A 343 7.00 15.76 -8.52
N ARG A 344 7.84 15.72 -9.56
CA ARG A 344 8.89 16.73 -9.74
C ARG A 344 8.25 18.06 -10.13
N ALA A 345 8.66 19.15 -9.49
CA ALA A 345 8.21 20.47 -9.83
C ALA A 345 8.89 20.97 -11.12
N PHE A 346 8.10 21.62 -11.96
CA PHE A 346 8.58 22.33 -13.13
C PHE A 346 8.40 23.83 -12.93
N SER A 347 9.44 24.60 -13.24
CA SER A 347 9.38 26.06 -13.36
C SER A 347 9.32 26.46 -14.83
N ARG A 348 8.72 27.62 -15.09
CA ARG A 348 8.69 28.22 -16.43
C ARG A 348 9.57 29.46 -16.45
N ASP A 349 10.36 29.61 -17.50
CA ASP A 349 11.10 30.85 -17.73
C ASP A 349 10.21 31.92 -18.40
N ALA A 350 10.83 33.06 -18.72
CA ALA A 350 10.15 34.18 -19.37
C ALA A 350 9.69 33.87 -20.80
N ASP A 351 10.27 32.86 -21.44
CA ASP A 351 9.95 32.42 -22.79
C ASP A 351 8.85 31.33 -22.80
N GLY A 352 8.50 30.81 -21.61
CA GLY A 352 7.45 29.81 -21.41
C GLY A 352 7.96 28.37 -21.42
N ASP A 353 9.28 28.18 -21.51
CA ASP A 353 9.90 26.86 -21.50
C ASP A 353 9.86 26.28 -20.08
N CYS A 354 9.46 25.01 -19.98
CA CYS A 354 9.39 24.29 -18.71
C CYS A 354 10.72 23.59 -18.42
N PHE A 355 11.30 23.81 -17.24
CA PHE A 355 12.49 23.12 -16.76
C PHE A 355 12.28 22.60 -15.34
N GLU A 356 12.97 21.52 -14.97
CA GLU A 356 12.90 20.95 -13.62
C GLU A 356 13.45 21.95 -12.59
N SER A 357 12.66 22.31 -11.57
CA SER A 357 13.12 23.26 -10.55
C SER A 357 13.99 22.59 -9.47
N GLY A 358 13.97 21.26 -9.40
CA GLY A 358 14.57 20.47 -8.32
C GLY A 358 13.68 20.31 -7.08
N ASP A 359 12.54 21.00 -7.01
CA ASP A 359 11.58 20.85 -5.93
C ASP A 359 10.65 19.64 -6.16
N VAL A 360 10.04 19.16 -5.07
CA VAL A 360 9.03 18.09 -5.11
C VAL A 360 7.69 18.66 -4.69
N VAL A 361 6.67 18.50 -5.55
CA VAL A 361 5.29 18.84 -5.22
C VAL A 361 4.62 17.62 -4.60
N ARG A 362 3.94 17.82 -3.47
CA ARG A 362 3.17 16.78 -2.78
C ARG A 362 1.68 17.08 -2.81
N LYS A 363 0.89 16.03 -3.03
CA LYS A 363 -0.58 16.10 -2.97
C LYS A 363 -1.15 14.89 -2.24
N ARG A 364 -2.11 15.11 -1.36
CA ARG A 364 -2.77 14.00 -0.67
C ARG A 364 -3.62 13.18 -1.64
N ALA A 365 -3.50 11.87 -1.56
CA ALA A 365 -4.40 10.94 -2.23
C ALA A 365 -5.56 10.59 -1.29
N LEU A 366 -6.70 10.17 -1.86
CA LEU A 366 -7.87 9.77 -1.10
C LEU A 366 -7.76 8.28 -0.75
N ALA A 367 -7.30 7.98 0.47
CA ALA A 367 -7.30 6.63 1.02
C ALA A 367 -8.53 6.40 1.91
N GLN A 368 -9.38 5.43 1.55
CA GLN A 368 -10.60 5.14 2.30
C GLN A 368 -10.75 3.65 2.60
N ALA A 369 -11.03 3.35 3.87
CA ALA A 369 -11.35 2.00 4.31
C ALA A 369 -12.80 1.63 3.97
N GLU A 370 -12.97 0.45 3.42
CA GLU A 370 -14.24 -0.24 3.19
C GLU A 370 -14.08 -1.72 3.56
N TRP A 371 -15.17 -2.47 3.56
CA TRP A 371 -15.19 -3.86 4.01
C TRP A 371 -15.96 -4.73 3.03
N TYR A 372 -15.40 -5.91 2.74
CA TYR A 372 -15.96 -6.94 1.85
C TYR A 372 -15.74 -8.32 2.46
N GLY A 373 -16.80 -9.09 2.67
CA GLY A 373 -16.69 -10.43 3.24
C GLY A 373 -16.00 -10.46 4.61
N GLY A 374 -16.10 -9.38 5.40
CA GLY A 374 -15.41 -9.24 6.69
C GLY A 374 -13.92 -8.89 6.60
N VAL A 375 -13.36 -8.70 5.41
CA VAL A 375 -11.99 -8.23 5.19
C VAL A 375 -12.00 -6.72 4.98
N LYS A 376 -11.08 -6.01 5.64
CA LYS A 376 -10.92 -4.57 5.48
C LYS A 376 -10.08 -4.28 4.24
N ARG A 377 -10.65 -3.54 3.31
CA ARG A 377 -10.03 -3.13 2.04
C ARG A 377 -9.86 -1.62 2.01
N TYR A 378 -8.69 -1.14 1.59
CA TYR A 378 -8.51 0.26 1.24
C TYR A 378 -8.68 0.45 -0.26
N THR A 379 -9.50 1.42 -0.64
CA THR A 379 -9.50 2.01 -1.99
C THR A 379 -8.74 3.32 -1.92
N VAL A 380 -7.65 3.43 -2.68
CA VAL A 380 -6.85 4.65 -2.83
C VAL A 380 -7.10 5.26 -4.20
N LYS A 381 -7.46 6.54 -4.21
CA LYS A 381 -7.62 7.35 -5.44
C LYS A 381 -6.56 8.43 -5.50
N ALA A 382 -5.88 8.56 -6.63
CA ALA A 382 -4.76 9.46 -6.78
C ALA A 382 -4.71 10.09 -8.19
N LEU A 383 -4.07 11.25 -8.27
CA LEU A 383 -3.81 12.03 -9.48
C LEU A 383 -2.60 12.93 -9.25
N LEU A 384 -1.96 13.34 -10.34
CA LEU A 384 -0.80 14.24 -10.27
C LEU A 384 -1.21 15.64 -9.74
N PRO A 385 -0.33 16.35 -9.03
CA PRO A 385 -0.61 17.69 -8.53
C PRO A 385 -1.04 18.68 -9.62
N GLY A 386 -0.45 18.58 -10.81
CA GLY A 386 -0.78 19.30 -12.03
C GLY A 386 -0.46 18.47 -13.27
N ASP A 387 0.16 19.10 -14.27
CA ASP A 387 0.49 18.49 -15.56
C ASP A 387 1.95 18.01 -15.62
N GLU A 388 2.51 17.48 -14.52
CA GLU A 388 3.90 17.03 -14.45
C GLU A 388 4.20 15.81 -15.36
N GLY A 389 3.16 15.16 -15.89
CA GLY A 389 3.22 13.98 -16.76
C GLY A 389 3.63 12.69 -16.04
N THR A 390 4.46 12.77 -14.98
CA THR A 390 4.85 11.63 -14.16
C THR A 390 4.88 11.98 -12.67
N GLY A 391 4.65 10.98 -11.82
CA GLY A 391 4.75 11.09 -10.38
C GLY A 391 4.74 9.73 -9.70
N VAL A 392 4.75 9.73 -8.37
CA VAL A 392 4.80 8.51 -7.56
C VAL A 392 3.68 8.56 -6.53
N LEU A 393 2.77 7.59 -6.59
CA LEU A 393 1.84 7.31 -5.50
C LEU A 393 2.58 6.55 -4.39
N LYS A 394 2.71 7.17 -3.23
CA LYS A 394 3.25 6.57 -2.02
C LYS A 394 2.12 6.19 -1.07
N VAL A 395 2.11 4.93 -0.63
CA VAL A 395 1.14 4.40 0.31
C VAL A 395 1.84 4.03 1.61
N TYR A 396 1.36 4.57 2.72
CA TYR A 396 1.92 4.42 4.05
C TYR A 396 0.96 3.62 4.91
N ALA A 397 1.46 2.67 5.68
CA ALA A 397 0.63 1.82 6.51
C ALA A 397 1.27 1.52 7.87
N GLY A 398 0.42 1.46 8.89
CA GLY A 398 0.86 1.15 10.25
C GLY A 398 -0.32 0.87 11.17
N LYS A 399 -0.02 0.66 12.46
CA LYS A 399 -1.05 0.37 13.46
C LYS A 399 -1.99 1.56 13.63
N ARG A 400 -3.28 1.27 13.65
CA ARG A 400 -4.37 2.23 13.79
C ARG A 400 -4.24 3.05 15.08
N GLY A 401 -4.50 4.34 14.97
CA GLY A 401 -4.56 5.26 16.12
C GLY A 401 -3.32 6.14 16.29
N LEU A 402 -2.31 6.01 15.43
CA LEU A 402 -1.15 6.92 15.41
C LEU A 402 -1.45 8.21 14.64
N MET A 403 -2.41 8.21 13.70
CA MET A 403 -2.82 9.43 13.00
C MET A 403 -3.66 10.33 13.90
N HIS A 404 -3.08 11.41 14.38
CA HIS A 404 -3.78 12.43 15.18
C HIS A 404 -4.10 13.72 14.41
N SER A 405 -3.46 13.91 13.24
CA SER A 405 -3.57 15.09 12.39
C SER A 405 -3.46 14.70 10.93
N ILE A 406 -3.98 15.54 10.04
CA ILE A 406 -3.82 15.42 8.58
C ILE A 406 -2.49 15.97 8.07
N LYS A 407 -1.73 16.67 8.91
CA LYS A 407 -0.48 17.36 8.51
C LYS A 407 0.66 16.36 8.29
N ASP A 408 0.78 15.39 9.19
CA ASP A 408 1.90 14.45 9.21
C ASP A 408 1.39 13.02 8.99
N ILE A 409 2.15 12.24 8.23
CA ILE A 409 1.93 10.79 8.11
C ILE A 409 2.93 10.12 9.06
N PRO A 410 2.49 9.55 10.20
CA PRO A 410 3.37 8.87 11.14
C PRO A 410 3.73 7.45 10.67
N HIS A 411 2.99 6.95 9.68
CA HIS A 411 3.13 5.59 9.17
C HIS A 411 4.30 5.51 8.18
N PRO A 412 5.07 4.42 8.20
CA PRO A 412 6.14 4.22 7.24
C PRO A 412 5.62 3.83 5.85
N LEU A 413 6.44 4.04 4.82
CA LEU A 413 6.11 3.70 3.44
C LEU A 413 5.92 2.17 3.33
N ALA A 414 4.75 1.74 2.90
CA ALA A 414 4.45 0.34 2.65
C ALA A 414 4.79 -0.03 1.21
N PHE A 415 4.33 0.72 0.23
CA PHE A 415 4.68 0.50 -1.16
C PHE A 415 4.52 1.78 -1.97
N ALA A 416 5.08 1.79 -3.17
CA ALA A 416 4.97 2.88 -4.11
C ALA A 416 4.64 2.40 -5.53
N LEU A 417 3.92 3.24 -6.26
CA LEU A 417 3.50 3.01 -7.64
C LEU A 417 3.85 4.22 -8.49
N PRO A 418 4.45 4.06 -9.67
CA PRO A 418 4.55 5.15 -10.62
C PRO A 418 3.16 5.59 -11.08
N ILE A 419 3.01 6.85 -11.44
CA ILE A 419 1.87 7.41 -12.15
C ILE A 419 2.41 8.03 -13.43
N ILE A 420 1.83 7.67 -14.57
CA ILE A 420 2.09 8.28 -15.87
C ILE A 420 0.77 8.89 -16.32
N HIS A 421 0.76 10.18 -16.60
CA HIS A 421 -0.41 10.93 -17.05
C HIS A 421 -0.17 11.56 -18.41
N ALA A 422 -1.17 11.47 -19.28
CA ALA A 422 -1.20 12.14 -20.58
C ALA A 422 -2.51 12.95 -20.73
N GLY A 423 -2.48 14.01 -21.53
CA GLY A 423 -3.66 14.84 -21.78
C GLY A 423 -3.90 15.90 -20.70
N GLU A 424 -5.15 16.34 -20.55
CA GLU A 424 -5.49 17.45 -19.65
C GLU A 424 -5.67 17.00 -18.19
N ASN A 425 -4.97 17.60 -17.22
CA ASN A 425 -5.26 17.41 -15.79
C ASN A 425 -5.78 18.69 -15.10
N PRO A 426 -7.07 19.02 -15.24
CA PRO A 426 -7.66 20.15 -14.53
C PRO A 426 -7.47 20.03 -13.01
N PRO A 427 -7.23 21.15 -12.29
CA PRO A 427 -7.06 21.14 -10.84
C PRO A 427 -8.23 20.47 -10.13
N TYR A 428 -7.90 19.45 -9.35
CA TYR A 428 -8.86 18.66 -8.59
C TYR A 428 -8.33 18.43 -7.17
N GLU A 429 -9.15 18.65 -6.15
CA GLU A 429 -8.81 18.30 -4.77
C GLU A 429 -9.81 17.28 -4.23
N PHE A 430 -9.31 16.24 -3.56
CA PHE A 430 -10.17 15.29 -2.86
C PHE A 430 -10.78 15.92 -1.60
N VAL A 431 -11.93 15.40 -1.18
CA VAL A 431 -12.51 15.72 0.13
C VAL A 431 -11.45 15.57 1.22
N THR A 432 -11.27 16.60 2.05
CA THR A 432 -10.29 16.54 3.13
C THR A 432 -10.78 15.56 4.18
N ARG A 433 -10.04 14.47 4.41
CA ARG A 433 -10.37 13.45 5.41
C ARG A 433 -9.57 13.68 6.68
N HIS A 434 -10.26 13.75 7.82
CA HIS A 434 -9.64 13.95 9.13
C HIS A 434 -9.59 12.63 9.90
N PRO A 435 -8.47 12.32 10.59
CA PRO A 435 -8.45 11.19 11.51
C PRO A 435 -9.43 11.44 12.66
N THR A 436 -10.10 10.38 13.11
CA THR A 436 -11.16 10.46 14.11
C THR A 436 -10.84 9.61 15.34
N PRO A 437 -9.77 9.92 16.11
CA PRO A 437 -9.30 9.06 17.21
C PRO A 437 -10.35 8.78 18.30
N HIS A 438 -11.39 9.60 18.38
CA HIS A 438 -12.51 9.44 19.31
C HIS A 438 -13.74 8.69 18.74
N ALA A 439 -13.73 8.32 17.45
CA ALA A 439 -14.79 7.60 16.75
C ALA A 439 -14.18 6.48 15.90
N GLN A 440 -13.73 5.41 16.56
CA GLN A 440 -12.96 4.30 15.97
C GLN A 440 -13.77 3.01 15.86
N ARG A 441 -15.00 2.94 16.41
CA ARG A 441 -15.86 1.76 16.31
C ARG A 441 -16.36 1.48 14.90
N HIS A 442 -16.36 2.48 14.03
CA HIS A 442 -16.85 2.36 12.66
C HIS A 442 -15.84 2.95 11.69
N ASP A 443 -15.55 2.22 10.63
CA ASP A 443 -14.85 2.77 9.48
C ASP A 443 -15.85 3.49 8.59
N ILE A 444 -15.45 4.66 8.09
CA ILE A 444 -16.32 5.58 7.37
C ILE A 444 -15.74 5.81 5.98
N TYR A 445 -16.56 5.59 4.97
CA TYR A 445 -16.24 5.78 3.56
C TYR A 445 -17.17 6.84 2.96
N VAL A 446 -16.60 7.91 2.41
CA VAL A 446 -17.35 8.93 1.66
C VAL A 446 -17.62 8.38 0.26
N VAL A 447 -18.87 8.06 -0.02
CA VAL A 447 -19.31 7.62 -1.35
C VAL A 447 -19.41 8.82 -2.29
N GLN A 448 -20.04 9.90 -1.84
CA GLN A 448 -20.19 11.14 -2.62
C GLN A 448 -20.49 12.34 -1.70
N PRO A 449 -20.05 13.56 -2.05
CA PRO A 449 -19.04 13.87 -3.07
C PRO A 449 -17.61 13.62 -2.56
N GLN A 450 -16.75 13.07 -3.42
CA GLN A 450 -15.33 12.83 -3.10
C GLN A 450 -14.42 13.99 -3.54
N CYS A 451 -14.94 15.01 -4.23
CA CYS A 451 -14.25 16.26 -4.52
C CYS A 451 -14.37 17.24 -3.33
N GLN A 452 -13.37 18.08 -3.11
CA GLN A 452 -13.37 19.06 -2.03
C GLN A 452 -14.34 20.21 -2.31
N ARG A 453 -14.39 20.66 -3.57
CA ARG A 453 -15.14 21.85 -3.97
C ARG A 453 -16.62 21.53 -4.18
N LEU A 454 -17.48 22.40 -3.66
CA LEU A 454 -18.92 22.42 -3.87
C LEU A 454 -19.32 23.75 -4.52
N ALA A 455 -20.37 23.73 -5.34
CA ALA A 455 -20.91 24.93 -5.97
C ALA A 455 -22.08 25.50 -5.16
N LEU A 456 -22.04 26.80 -4.92
CA LEU A 456 -23.10 27.52 -4.21
C LEU A 456 -24.46 27.35 -4.91
N ASN A 457 -25.52 27.25 -4.11
CA ASN A 457 -26.92 27.10 -4.52
C ASN A 457 -27.25 25.84 -5.33
N ASN A 458 -26.33 24.88 -5.42
CA ASN A 458 -26.54 23.61 -6.07
C ASN A 458 -26.84 22.49 -5.05
N THR A 459 -27.43 21.41 -5.55
CA THR A 459 -27.85 20.28 -4.72
C THR A 459 -26.87 19.13 -4.87
N PHE A 460 -26.45 18.56 -3.74
CA PHE A 460 -25.53 17.45 -3.67
C PHE A 460 -26.13 16.29 -2.87
N VAL A 461 -25.79 15.08 -3.27
CA VAL A 461 -26.05 13.88 -2.47
C VAL A 461 -24.83 13.65 -1.59
N PHE A 462 -25.01 13.79 -0.28
CA PHE A 462 -24.00 13.39 0.69
C PHE A 462 -24.30 11.94 1.08
N ALA A 463 -23.50 11.01 0.56
CA ALA A 463 -23.62 9.59 0.81
C ALA A 463 -22.37 9.06 1.50
N ILE A 464 -22.54 8.49 2.68
CA ILE A 464 -21.47 7.98 3.53
C ILE A 464 -21.81 6.53 3.87
N ARG A 465 -20.90 5.61 3.56
CA ARG A 465 -20.97 4.23 4.01
C ARG A 465 -20.24 4.10 5.35
N GLN A 466 -20.76 3.30 6.25
CA GLN A 466 -20.04 2.90 7.46
C GLN A 466 -20.13 1.40 7.71
N HIS A 467 -19.07 0.87 8.28
CA HIS A 467 -18.97 -0.53 8.68
C HIS A 467 -18.40 -0.63 10.10
N PRO A 468 -18.89 -1.53 10.97
CA PRO A 468 -18.26 -1.77 12.27
C PRO A 468 -16.80 -2.21 12.11
N ALA A 469 -15.87 -1.45 12.68
CA ALA A 469 -14.43 -1.71 12.54
C ALA A 469 -13.93 -2.89 13.39
N LEU A 470 -14.72 -3.32 14.39
CA LEU A 470 -14.40 -4.39 15.32
C LEU A 470 -15.55 -5.40 15.33
N SER A 471 -15.44 -6.47 14.57
CA SER A 471 -16.22 -7.69 14.82
C SER A 471 -15.49 -8.50 15.90
N GLY A 472 -16.11 -8.66 17.06
CA GLY A 472 -15.51 -9.24 18.26
C GLY A 472 -15.25 -10.75 18.20
N ASN A 473 -14.30 -11.20 17.37
CA ASN A 473 -13.81 -12.59 17.34
C ASN A 473 -12.31 -12.69 17.71
N SER A 474 -11.87 -11.91 18.70
CA SER A 474 -10.53 -12.02 19.31
C SER A 474 -10.36 -13.27 20.18
N ASN A 475 -10.85 -14.43 19.74
CA ASN A 475 -10.71 -15.69 20.50
C ASN A 475 -10.30 -16.92 19.68
N ASN A 476 -9.89 -16.78 18.41
CA ASN A 476 -9.15 -17.84 17.72
C ASN A 476 -7.75 -17.33 17.37
N ASN A 477 -6.85 -17.52 18.33
CA ASN A 477 -5.42 -17.47 18.10
C ASN A 477 -5.04 -18.80 17.41
N ASN A 478 -5.11 -18.84 16.09
CA ASN A 478 -4.35 -19.77 15.29
C ASN A 478 -4.03 -19.08 13.96
N GLY A 479 -2.76 -19.08 13.59
CA GLY A 479 -2.26 -18.40 12.41
C GLY A 479 -3.08 -18.76 11.17
N SER A 480 -3.48 -17.74 10.42
CA SER A 480 -3.85 -17.91 9.03
C SER A 480 -3.15 -16.80 8.27
N ALA A 481 -2.14 -17.22 7.51
CA ALA A 481 -1.59 -16.45 6.41
C ALA A 481 -2.76 -16.01 5.52
N MET A 482 -2.81 -14.72 5.17
CA MET A 482 -3.64 -14.29 4.05
C MET A 482 -2.99 -14.87 2.79
N THR A 483 -3.49 -16.00 2.32
CA THR A 483 -3.30 -16.45 0.94
C THR A 483 -4.42 -15.84 0.10
N PRO A 484 -4.15 -15.29 -1.08
CA PRO A 484 -5.20 -14.83 -1.98
C PRO A 484 -5.93 -16.03 -2.60
N SER A 485 -7.20 -15.75 -2.92
CA SER A 485 -8.13 -16.47 -3.79
C SER A 485 -8.72 -17.83 -3.39
N SER A 486 -10.01 -17.87 -3.69
CA SER A 486 -11.03 -18.89 -3.55
C SER A 486 -10.86 -20.07 -4.49
N ASN A 487 -11.17 -21.28 -4.01
CA ASN A 487 -11.48 -22.41 -4.87
C ASN A 487 -12.73 -23.16 -4.37
N PRO A 488 -13.86 -23.20 -5.13
CA PRO A 488 -15.04 -23.95 -4.76
C PRO A 488 -15.13 -25.24 -5.59
N ASN A 489 -14.35 -26.29 -5.29
CA ASN A 489 -14.71 -27.65 -5.72
C ASN A 489 -13.86 -28.76 -5.07
N SER A 490 -14.43 -29.50 -4.11
CA SER A 490 -14.11 -30.92 -3.91
C SER A 490 -15.21 -31.59 -3.09
N GLY A 491 -16.30 -31.92 -3.77
CA GLY A 491 -17.26 -32.88 -3.26
C GLY A 491 -16.75 -34.31 -3.44
N GLY A 492 -16.71 -35.08 -2.36
CA GLY A 492 -16.89 -36.53 -2.39
C GLY A 492 -15.74 -37.36 -1.80
N GLY A 493 -16.03 -38.05 -0.69
CA GLY A 493 -15.25 -39.21 -0.23
C GLY A 493 -15.16 -39.31 1.29
N GLY A 494 -16.10 -40.01 1.91
CA GLY A 494 -16.16 -40.21 3.36
C GLY A 494 -15.14 -41.20 3.91
N GLY A 495 -15.01 -41.21 5.24
CA GLY A 495 -14.48 -42.36 5.98
C GLY A 495 -13.64 -42.01 7.21
N GLY A 496 -14.25 -42.09 8.39
CA GLY A 496 -13.69 -42.78 9.57
C GLY A 496 -12.51 -42.19 10.36
N GLY A 497 -12.82 -41.70 11.57
CA GLY A 497 -12.28 -42.32 12.81
C GLY A 497 -10.96 -41.81 13.41
N GLY A 498 -11.03 -41.42 14.69
CA GLY A 498 -9.91 -41.35 15.67
C GLY A 498 -9.13 -40.04 15.63
N GLY A 499 -9.02 -39.22 16.67
CA GLY A 499 -8.89 -39.55 18.09
C GLY A 499 -7.40 -39.61 18.46
N ALA A 500 -6.76 -38.47 18.71
CA ALA A 500 -5.45 -38.41 19.37
C ALA A 500 -5.21 -37.02 19.99
N SER A 501 -5.56 -36.93 21.26
CA SER A 501 -5.09 -35.96 22.25
C SER A 501 -3.57 -36.02 22.41
N SER A 502 -2.92 -34.85 22.55
CA SER A 502 -1.55 -34.76 23.06
C SER A 502 -1.47 -33.75 24.22
N PRO A 503 -0.60 -33.99 25.23
CA PRO A 503 -0.83 -33.54 26.59
C PRO A 503 -0.06 -32.28 26.99
N VAL A 504 -0.65 -31.53 27.91
CA VAL A 504 -0.06 -30.38 28.62
C VAL A 504 0.82 -30.88 29.78
N PRO A 505 2.01 -30.31 30.04
CA PRO A 505 2.68 -30.45 31.32
C PRO A 505 2.36 -29.27 32.28
N PRO A 506 2.21 -29.52 33.59
CA PRO A 506 1.67 -28.57 34.55
C PRO A 506 2.76 -27.79 35.29
N PHE A 507 2.62 -26.46 35.38
CA PHE A 507 3.23 -25.72 36.48
C PHE A 507 2.23 -24.73 37.07
N ALA A 508 1.89 -25.00 38.33
CA ALA A 508 1.02 -24.23 39.19
C ALA A 508 1.66 -22.90 39.61
N ARG A 509 0.85 -21.83 39.65
CA ARG A 509 1.01 -20.73 40.61
C ARG A 509 -0.37 -20.20 41.07
N PRO A 510 -0.48 -19.69 42.31
CA PRO A 510 -1.74 -19.63 43.06
C PRO A 510 -2.50 -18.30 42.96
N ASN A 511 -3.73 -18.38 43.48
CA ASN A 511 -4.79 -17.39 43.59
C ASN A 511 -4.48 -16.11 44.41
N SER A 512 -5.25 -15.07 44.05
CA SER A 512 -5.81 -13.98 44.86
C SER A 512 -5.01 -12.68 45.03
N ALA A 513 -5.59 -11.58 44.53
CA ALA A 513 -5.80 -10.35 45.30
C ALA A 513 -7.00 -9.56 44.73
N MET A 514 -7.95 -9.24 45.61
CA MET A 514 -9.19 -8.49 45.36
C MET A 514 -9.01 -6.98 45.58
N SER A 515 -9.97 -6.22 45.03
CA SER A 515 -10.49 -4.90 45.47
C SER A 515 -9.66 -3.66 45.08
N MET A 516 -10.23 -2.48 44.78
CA MET A 516 -11.50 -1.91 45.23
C MET A 516 -12.30 -1.19 44.13
N MET A 517 -13.63 -1.31 44.24
CA MET A 517 -14.61 -0.37 43.72
C MET A 517 -14.77 0.79 44.71
N SER A 518 -14.93 2.02 44.20
CA SER A 518 -15.46 3.13 44.98
C SER A 518 -16.82 3.56 44.41
N THR A 519 -17.83 3.42 45.26
CA THR A 519 -19.20 3.90 45.09
C THR A 519 -19.29 5.36 45.50
N SER A 520 -20.12 6.13 44.78
CA SER A 520 -20.86 7.24 45.36
C SER A 520 -22.27 7.28 44.77
N ALA A 521 -23.25 7.31 45.66
CA ALA A 521 -24.69 7.32 45.41
C ALA A 521 -25.30 8.58 46.04
N ALA A 522 -26.20 9.22 45.31
CA ALA A 522 -27.34 10.08 45.73
C ALA A 522 -27.91 10.72 44.45
N GLY A 523 -29.20 10.81 44.14
CA GLY A 523 -30.45 10.34 44.73
C GLY A 523 -31.62 10.90 43.88
N SER A 524 -32.58 10.04 43.53
CA SER A 524 -34.00 10.28 43.14
C SER A 524 -34.40 11.34 42.11
N SER A 525 -35.02 10.92 40.99
CA SER A 525 -36.49 11.00 40.78
C SER A 525 -36.90 10.34 39.46
N SER A 526 -38.02 9.63 39.50
CA SER A 526 -38.59 8.75 38.49
C SER A 526 -39.45 9.47 37.45
N THR A 527 -39.27 9.13 36.17
CA THR A 527 -40.38 9.02 35.18
C THR A 527 -40.01 8.00 34.09
N ILE A 528 -40.85 6.98 33.93
CA ILE A 528 -40.77 5.93 32.91
C ILE A 528 -41.48 6.42 31.63
N PRO A 529 -40.91 6.18 30.43
CA PRO A 529 -41.72 5.73 29.30
C PRO A 529 -41.07 4.53 28.55
N PRO A 530 -41.82 3.86 27.66
CA PRO A 530 -41.86 2.41 27.62
C PRO A 530 -40.76 1.75 26.78
N SER A 531 -40.44 0.55 27.23
CA SER A 531 -39.59 -0.44 26.59
C SER A 531 -40.17 -0.97 25.28
N SER A 532 -39.44 -0.80 24.19
CA SER A 532 -39.39 -1.76 23.07
C SER A 532 -37.93 -2.13 22.85
N ALA A 533 -37.43 -3.02 23.70
CA ALA A 533 -36.09 -3.57 23.64
C ALA A 533 -36.14 -4.99 23.08
N THR A 534 -35.79 -5.15 21.81
CA THR A 534 -35.11 -6.36 21.35
C THR A 534 -33.63 -6.19 21.68
N GLY A 535 -33.11 -7.05 22.56
CA GLY A 535 -31.75 -6.99 23.08
C GLY A 535 -30.71 -7.00 21.96
N THR A 536 -29.82 -6.01 21.97
CA THR A 536 -28.68 -5.95 21.04
C THR A 536 -27.38 -5.81 21.81
N ILE A 537 -26.49 -6.76 21.55
CA ILE A 537 -25.11 -6.84 22.04
C ILE A 537 -24.40 -5.51 21.69
N ALA A 538 -23.61 -4.99 22.63
CA ALA A 538 -22.88 -3.73 22.53
C ALA A 538 -21.82 -3.76 21.41
N GLY A 539 -22.25 -3.51 20.17
CA GLY A 539 -21.40 -3.51 18.97
C GLY A 539 -22.16 -3.29 17.66
N LYS A 540 -23.50 -3.40 17.65
CA LYS A 540 -24.31 -3.32 16.41
C LYS A 540 -25.00 -1.97 16.14
N LYS A 541 -24.91 -0.98 17.02
CA LYS A 541 -25.57 0.32 16.78
C LYS A 541 -24.72 1.17 15.82
N PRO A 542 -25.26 1.57 14.66
CA PRO A 542 -24.52 2.38 13.70
C PRO A 542 -24.12 3.72 14.30
N ALA A 543 -22.98 4.27 13.89
CA ALA A 543 -22.59 5.62 14.26
C ALA A 543 -23.61 6.62 13.71
N LYS A 544 -23.87 7.67 14.50
CA LYS A 544 -24.66 8.80 14.00
C LYS A 544 -23.76 9.65 13.12
N LEU A 545 -24.25 9.98 11.93
CA LEU A 545 -23.55 10.77 10.93
C LEU A 545 -24.38 12.02 10.59
N ALA A 546 -23.69 13.13 10.33
CA ALA A 546 -24.34 14.38 9.94
C ALA A 546 -23.42 15.24 9.08
N ILE A 547 -23.99 16.22 8.40
CA ILE A 547 -23.29 17.30 7.71
C ILE A 547 -23.57 18.61 8.45
N GLN A 548 -22.54 19.38 8.76
CA GLN A 548 -22.65 20.71 9.36
C GLN A 548 -22.48 21.79 8.28
N THR A 549 -23.41 22.74 8.25
CA THR A 549 -23.30 23.92 7.38
C THR A 549 -22.28 24.92 7.93
N PRO A 550 -21.73 25.84 7.12
CA PRO A 550 -20.86 26.93 7.58
C PRO A 550 -21.46 27.74 8.75
N GLY A 551 -22.77 27.97 8.75
CA GLY A 551 -23.51 28.62 9.83
C GLY A 551 -23.75 27.77 11.07
N GLY A 552 -23.23 26.54 11.12
CA GLY A 552 -23.27 25.65 12.28
C GLY A 552 -24.49 24.74 12.38
N LYS A 553 -25.43 24.79 11.42
CA LYS A 553 -26.62 23.92 11.39
C LYS A 553 -26.21 22.47 11.12
N ILE A 554 -26.74 21.51 11.89
CA ILE A 554 -26.44 20.08 11.74
C ILE A 554 -27.59 19.38 11.01
N LEU A 555 -27.28 18.77 9.87
CA LEU A 555 -28.18 18.00 9.01
C LEU A 555 -27.83 16.52 9.13
N ARG A 556 -28.70 15.72 9.77
CA ARG A 556 -28.43 14.29 10.00
C ARG A 556 -28.54 13.50 8.70
N LEU A 557 -27.65 12.54 8.52
CA LEU A 557 -27.74 11.57 7.42
C LEU A 557 -28.69 10.43 7.81
N MET A 558 -29.58 10.06 6.89
CA MET A 558 -30.56 9.00 7.09
C MET A 558 -30.05 7.71 6.47
N ARG A 559 -30.31 6.57 7.12
CA ARG A 559 -29.96 5.27 6.52
C ARG A 559 -30.76 5.11 5.23
N LYS A 560 -30.10 4.76 4.14
CA LYS A 560 -30.74 4.37 2.89
C LYS A 560 -31.35 2.98 3.08
N ASP A 561 -32.64 2.83 2.79
CA ASP A 561 -33.28 1.53 2.85
C ASP A 561 -32.81 0.67 1.66
N ASP A 562 -32.25 -0.51 1.95
CA ASP A 562 -31.71 -1.45 0.95
C ASP A 562 -32.79 -2.06 0.03
N HIS A 563 -34.07 -1.70 0.21
CA HIS A 563 -35.21 -2.22 -0.56
C HIS A 563 -35.19 -1.89 -2.06
N HIS A 564 -34.42 -0.87 -2.50
CA HIS A 564 -34.39 -0.47 -3.91
C HIS A 564 -33.45 -1.30 -4.80
N ARG A 565 -32.63 -2.23 -4.27
CA ARG A 565 -31.82 -3.15 -5.10
C ARG A 565 -32.57 -4.41 -5.53
N ARG A 566 -33.74 -4.72 -4.95
CA ARG A 566 -34.53 -5.93 -5.27
C ARG A 566 -35.74 -5.68 -6.19
N GLY A 567 -35.90 -4.46 -6.70
CA GLY A 567 -37.15 -4.00 -7.33
C GLY A 567 -37.22 -3.95 -8.86
N ILE A 568 -36.24 -4.48 -9.61
CA ILE A 568 -36.25 -4.48 -11.09
C ILE A 568 -36.15 -5.91 -11.67
N THR A 569 -36.78 -6.89 -11.02
CA THR A 569 -36.99 -8.23 -11.60
C THR A 569 -38.35 -8.84 -11.21
N GLY A 570 -39.39 -8.01 -11.10
CA GLY A 570 -40.70 -8.43 -10.62
C GLY A 570 -41.87 -7.95 -11.46
N ALA A 571 -41.96 -8.36 -12.73
CA ALA A 571 -43.22 -8.36 -13.47
C ALA A 571 -43.32 -9.68 -14.29
N ALA A 572 -44.47 -10.32 -14.20
CA ALA A 572 -44.70 -11.74 -14.39
C ALA A 572 -44.69 -12.23 -15.85
N GLY A 573 -44.32 -13.51 -16.04
CA GLY A 573 -44.44 -14.22 -17.32
C GLY A 573 -44.00 -15.69 -17.28
N VAL A 574 -44.86 -16.55 -16.70
CA VAL A 574 -45.11 -17.98 -17.01
C VAL A 574 -43.97 -18.84 -17.63
N GLY A 575 -43.50 -19.82 -16.84
CA GLY A 575 -43.25 -21.21 -17.29
C GLY A 575 -41.97 -21.53 -18.07
N GLY A 576 -40.96 -22.11 -17.40
CA GLY A 576 -39.85 -22.81 -18.06
C GLY A 576 -38.82 -23.35 -17.07
N ARG A 577 -38.61 -24.68 -17.07
CA ARG A 577 -37.61 -25.39 -16.25
C ARG A 577 -36.22 -25.28 -16.90
N SER A 578 -35.19 -25.30 -16.06
CA SER A 578 -33.75 -25.56 -16.35
C SER A 578 -32.88 -24.39 -16.81
N ALA A 579 -31.93 -23.99 -15.96
CA ALA A 579 -30.47 -24.08 -16.20
C ALA A 579 -29.72 -23.27 -15.12
N THR A 580 -28.82 -23.95 -14.41
CA THR A 580 -27.86 -23.37 -13.47
C THR A 580 -26.85 -22.51 -14.23
N GLY A 581 -26.86 -21.20 -13.97
CA GLY A 581 -25.82 -20.26 -14.40
C GLY A 581 -25.51 -19.32 -13.24
N SER A 582 -24.31 -19.44 -12.69
CA SER A 582 -23.73 -18.54 -11.69
C SER A 582 -23.47 -17.17 -12.32
N SER A 583 -24.26 -16.16 -11.96
CA SER A 583 -23.99 -14.77 -12.34
C SER A 583 -22.97 -14.14 -11.40
N SER A 584 -21.85 -13.72 -11.98
CA SER A 584 -20.68 -13.05 -11.40
C SER A 584 -20.91 -11.61 -10.94
N THR A 585 -21.96 -11.36 -10.15
CA THR A 585 -22.33 -10.00 -9.68
C THR A 585 -21.90 -9.66 -8.24
N ASP A 586 -21.18 -10.55 -7.55
CA ASP A 586 -20.94 -10.40 -6.10
C ASP A 586 -19.63 -9.68 -5.72
N GLU A 587 -18.69 -9.45 -6.65
CA GLU A 587 -17.35 -8.92 -6.33
C GLU A 587 -17.30 -7.46 -5.82
N ASP A 588 -18.35 -6.66 -6.01
CA ASP A 588 -18.37 -5.24 -5.62
C ASP A 588 -19.41 -4.93 -4.50
N SER A 589 -19.92 -5.95 -3.80
CA SER A 589 -20.90 -5.77 -2.72
C SER A 589 -20.23 -5.57 -1.35
N SER A 590 -20.05 -4.30 -0.95
CA SER A 590 -19.48 -3.96 0.36
C SER A 590 -20.45 -4.21 1.52
N ASP A 591 -19.93 -4.67 2.65
CA ASP A 591 -20.69 -5.09 3.84
C ASP A 591 -21.34 -3.91 4.63
N GLY A 592 -20.99 -2.67 4.30
CA GLY A 592 -21.39 -1.48 5.04
C GLY A 592 -22.75 -0.91 4.63
N GLY A 593 -23.53 -0.43 5.61
CA GLY A 593 -24.74 0.34 5.34
C GLY A 593 -24.42 1.71 4.74
N THR A 594 -25.32 2.26 3.93
CA THR A 594 -25.19 3.62 3.37
C THR A 594 -26.13 4.59 4.08
N TRP A 595 -25.62 5.75 4.47
CA TRP A 595 -26.38 6.86 5.02
C TRP A 595 -26.29 8.03 4.05
N GLU A 596 -27.44 8.54 3.63
CA GLU A 596 -27.51 9.61 2.64
C GLU A 596 -28.48 10.72 3.02
N THR A 597 -28.21 11.92 2.52
CA THR A 597 -29.13 13.05 2.52
C THR A 597 -28.81 13.96 1.35
N ILE A 598 -29.86 14.49 0.74
CA ILE A 598 -29.78 15.44 -0.36
C ILE A 598 -29.80 16.84 0.24
N ILE A 599 -28.77 17.64 -0.03
CA ILE A 599 -28.57 18.95 0.59
C ILE A 599 -28.34 19.99 -0.51
N LYS A 600 -29.09 21.09 -0.45
CA LYS A 600 -28.80 22.30 -1.24
C LYS A 600 -27.75 23.13 -0.50
N CYS A 601 -26.57 23.27 -1.08
CA CYS A 601 -25.46 24.02 -0.50
C CYS A 601 -25.68 25.53 -0.69
N SER A 602 -26.47 26.16 0.18
CA SER A 602 -26.84 27.58 0.09
C SER A 602 -25.88 28.55 0.78
N GLU A 603 -24.86 28.05 1.48
CA GLU A 603 -23.94 28.83 2.31
C GLU A 603 -22.51 28.67 1.78
N ARG A 604 -21.81 29.80 1.58
CA ARG A 604 -20.38 29.83 1.26
C ARG A 604 -19.56 29.45 2.50
N GLY A 605 -18.46 28.74 2.30
CA GLY A 605 -17.52 28.37 3.37
C GLY A 605 -17.36 26.86 3.55
N VAL A 606 -16.87 26.47 4.72
CA VAL A 606 -16.51 25.07 5.02
C VAL A 606 -17.72 24.28 5.51
N TRP A 607 -18.04 23.21 4.79
CA TRP A 607 -19.04 22.21 5.17
C TRP A 607 -18.32 21.01 5.79
N ARG A 608 -18.83 20.51 6.92
CA ARG A 608 -18.13 19.46 7.71
C ARG A 608 -18.93 18.18 7.81
N GLY A 609 -18.29 17.05 7.54
CA GLY A 609 -18.81 15.72 7.85
C GLY A 609 -18.55 15.40 9.30
N LEU A 610 -19.60 15.07 10.05
CA LEU A 610 -19.56 14.78 11.47
C LEU A 610 -19.91 13.32 11.77
N VAL A 611 -19.13 12.71 12.67
CA VAL A 611 -19.44 11.42 13.29
C VAL A 611 -19.49 11.60 14.80
N LEU A 612 -20.44 10.94 15.46
CA LEU A 612 -20.53 10.99 16.92
C LEU A 612 -19.43 10.13 17.54
N ALA A 613 -18.71 10.68 18.53
CA ALA A 613 -17.67 9.97 19.27
C ALA A 613 -18.21 8.73 20.01
N ASP A 614 -17.35 7.74 20.19
CA ASP A 614 -17.73 6.42 20.72
C ASP A 614 -18.09 6.44 22.21
N ARG A 615 -17.42 7.33 22.96
CA ARG A 615 -17.51 7.41 24.43
C ARG A 615 -18.16 8.69 24.94
N THR A 616 -18.36 9.68 24.07
CA THR A 616 -18.90 10.99 24.46
C THR A 616 -19.99 11.41 23.49
N ALA A 617 -20.93 12.23 23.94
CA ALA A 617 -21.95 12.82 23.07
C ALA A 617 -21.40 14.04 22.30
N ARG A 618 -20.16 13.95 21.79
CA ARG A 618 -19.50 15.02 21.03
C ARG A 618 -19.33 14.61 19.58
N TRP A 619 -19.48 15.59 18.69
CA TRP A 619 -19.23 15.40 17.26
C TRP A 619 -17.73 15.52 16.97
N CYS A 620 -17.22 14.60 16.15
CA CYS A 620 -15.89 14.65 15.57
C CYS A 620 -16.02 14.93 14.07
N VAL A 621 -15.16 15.80 13.56
CA VAL A 621 -15.08 16.06 12.12
C VAL A 621 -14.31 14.92 11.46
N PHE A 622 -14.90 14.26 10.48
CA PHE A 622 -14.24 13.21 9.68
C PHE A 622 -13.93 13.68 8.25
N ALA A 623 -14.63 14.70 7.76
CA ALA A 623 -14.45 15.22 6.41
C ALA A 623 -14.73 16.72 6.33
N GLU A 624 -14.10 17.41 5.38
CA GLU A 624 -14.39 18.81 5.04
C GLU A 624 -14.48 19.04 3.54
N TRP A 625 -15.47 19.86 3.16
CA TRP A 625 -15.71 20.38 1.83
C TRP A 625 -15.73 21.90 1.86
N VAL A 626 -15.41 22.53 0.73
CA VAL A 626 -15.43 24.00 0.58
C VAL A 626 -16.46 24.37 -0.46
N CYS A 627 -17.51 25.08 -0.04
CA CYS A 627 -18.48 25.65 -0.95
C CYS A 627 -18.04 27.05 -1.37
N GLY A 628 -17.58 27.16 -2.62
CA GLY A 628 -17.33 28.42 -3.31
C GLY A 628 -18.47 28.75 -4.27
N GLY A 629 -18.47 29.95 -4.81
CA GLY A 629 -19.39 30.34 -5.86
C GLY A 629 -19.00 31.68 -6.41
#